data_AF-A0A212CBC2-F1
#
_entry.id   AF-A0A212CBC2-F1
#
_cell.length_a   1.000
_cell.length_b   1.000
_cell.length_c   1.000
_cell.angle_alpha   90.00
_cell.angle_beta   90.00
_cell.angle_gamma   90.00
#
_symmetry.space_group_name_H-M   'P 1'
#
loop_
_entity.id
_entity.type
_entity.pdbx_description
1 polymer ?
#
loop_
_entity_poly.entity_id
_entity_poly.type
_entity_poly.pdbx_seq_one_letter_code
_entity_poly.pdbx_strand_id
1 'polypeptide(L)'
;MNEEQAVSKVDGILSSYGIEKESDLCVLNLIRYTATTKCSPSVDPGQALWSLRDHLLLPEAEACVRQHLPDLYAAPAVREEAVGRAGEASPFLFGRKCLGGQGVNVWALVAAIVLLSSSVSDIQQLLFCLRRPSSTVTVPDVTETLYCIAVLLYAMREKGISISNRIHYNIFYCLYLQENSCTQASGDKEEPSVWPGKKTTIQLTHEQQLILSHKMEPLQVVKIMAFAGGIRGDTKGQVALLSRTNANVFDEAVRVTEGEVPARIHLIGGIKSFGLDRIIDIWTLLQPEEERKKRNLVIKDKFIRRWAHKEGFSGFKRYVTAAEDKELEAKIAVVEKYNIRIPELVARIERCHIEDLDFAEYILGTVHKAKGLEFDTVHVLDDFVKVPCAKHNLAQLPHFRVESFSEDEWNLLYVAVTRAKKQLIMTKSLENILTLAGEYFLQAELTSNVLKTGVVRCCVGQCSNAIPVDAVLTMRKLPITYSNRKENKGGYLCHSCVEQRIGPLAFLTASPEQVRAMDRTVENVVLPRHEALLFLVF
;
A
#
# COMPACT_ATOMS: atom_id res chain seq x y z
N MET A 1 -27.55 -12.64 19.48
CA MET A 1 -27.06 -11.27 19.77
C MET A 1 -27.41 -10.45 18.53
N ASN A 2 -28.19 -9.38 18.67
CA ASN A 2 -28.43 -8.48 17.53
C ASN A 2 -27.23 -7.54 17.34
N GLU A 3 -27.19 -6.80 16.22
CA GLU A 3 -26.08 -5.90 15.88
C GLU A 3 -25.90 -4.79 16.93
N GLU A 4 -26.98 -4.14 17.36
CA GLU A 4 -26.95 -3.08 18.37
C GLU A 4 -26.37 -3.55 19.72
N GLN A 5 -26.72 -4.77 20.16
CA GLN A 5 -26.18 -5.38 21.37
C GLN A 5 -24.68 -5.67 21.22
N ALA A 6 -24.23 -6.09 20.03
CA ALA A 6 -22.82 -6.33 19.77
C ALA A 6 -22.03 -5.01 19.80
N VAL A 7 -22.54 -3.96 19.16
CA VAL A 7 -21.93 -2.62 19.18
C VAL A 7 -21.88 -2.07 20.61
N SER A 8 -22.99 -2.14 21.35
CA SER A 8 -23.03 -1.70 22.75
C SER A 8 -22.03 -2.46 23.64
N LYS A 9 -21.85 -3.76 23.40
CA LYS A 9 -20.86 -4.57 24.11
C LYS A 9 -19.43 -4.12 23.80
N VAL A 10 -19.12 -3.86 22.52
CA VAL A 10 -17.81 -3.36 22.10
C VAL A 10 -17.53 -1.98 22.71
N ASP A 11 -18.51 -1.07 22.68
CA ASP A 11 -18.40 0.26 23.31
C ASP A 11 -18.16 0.16 24.83
N GLY A 12 -18.82 -0.79 25.50
CA GLY A 12 -18.57 -1.09 26.91
C GLY A 12 -17.15 -1.60 27.17
N ILE A 13 -16.62 -2.45 26.29
CA ILE A 13 -15.22 -2.91 26.36
C ILE A 13 -14.24 -1.74 26.19
N LEU A 14 -14.45 -0.89 25.19
CA LEU A 14 -13.56 0.25 24.94
C LEU A 14 -13.50 1.18 26.16
N SER A 15 -14.66 1.52 26.71
CA SER A 15 -14.76 2.42 27.87
C SER A 15 -14.15 1.78 29.13
N SER A 16 -14.48 0.51 29.42
CA SER A 16 -13.98 -0.17 30.63
C SER A 16 -12.47 -0.39 30.65
N TYR A 17 -11.84 -0.49 29.49
CA TYR A 17 -10.38 -0.64 29.36
C TYR A 17 -9.68 0.69 29.02
N GLY A 18 -10.39 1.83 28.96
CA GLY A 18 -9.79 3.14 28.63
C GLY A 18 -9.16 3.17 27.23
N ILE A 19 -9.80 2.51 26.27
CA ILE A 19 -9.46 2.52 24.85
C ILE A 19 -10.25 3.67 24.18
N GLU A 20 -9.89 4.89 24.57
CA GLU A 20 -10.56 6.12 24.15
C GLU A 20 -9.57 7.02 23.42
N LYS A 21 -10.09 8.00 22.67
CA LYS A 21 -9.26 8.89 21.83
C LYS A 21 -8.35 9.80 22.65
N GLU A 22 -8.80 10.16 23.84
CA GLU A 22 -8.10 11.02 24.79
C GLU A 22 -7.01 10.26 25.57
N SER A 23 -7.01 8.93 25.49
CA SER A 23 -6.08 8.07 26.21
C SER A 23 -4.83 7.79 25.37
N ASP A 24 -3.67 8.30 25.81
CA ASP A 24 -2.37 7.97 25.20
C ASP A 24 -2.10 6.45 25.22
N LEU A 25 -2.67 5.72 26.19
CA LEU A 25 -2.42 4.30 26.38
C LEU A 25 -3.43 3.41 25.65
N CYS A 26 -4.28 3.94 24.78
CA CYS A 26 -5.38 3.19 24.16
C CYS A 26 -4.90 1.91 23.44
N VAL A 27 -3.75 1.95 22.76
CA VAL A 27 -3.17 0.78 22.07
C VAL A 27 -2.62 -0.25 23.06
N LEU A 28 -1.97 0.20 24.14
CA LEU A 28 -1.48 -0.68 25.20
C LEU A 28 -2.65 -1.32 25.97
N ASN A 29 -3.75 -0.59 26.14
CA ASN A 29 -4.97 -1.09 26.75
C ASN A 29 -5.68 -2.12 25.86
N LEU A 30 -5.58 -2.02 24.54
CA LEU A 30 -5.99 -3.09 23.63
C LEU A 30 -5.19 -4.38 23.93
N ILE A 31 -3.86 -4.28 24.08
CA ILE A 31 -3.03 -5.44 24.44
C ILE A 31 -3.45 -6.01 25.80
N ARG A 32 -3.69 -5.15 26.81
CA ARG A 32 -4.21 -5.60 28.12
C ARG A 32 -5.52 -6.34 27.99
N TYR A 33 -6.46 -5.82 27.21
CA TYR A 33 -7.73 -6.49 26.95
C TYR A 33 -7.51 -7.85 26.30
N THR A 34 -6.71 -7.93 25.23
CA THR A 34 -6.39 -9.20 24.57
C THR A 34 -5.73 -10.20 25.53
N ALA A 35 -4.90 -9.74 26.45
CA ALA A 35 -4.28 -10.57 27.49
C ALA A 35 -5.27 -11.14 28.52
N THR A 36 -6.46 -10.54 28.65
CA THR A 36 -7.56 -11.06 29.49
C THR A 36 -8.41 -12.13 28.82
N THR A 37 -8.22 -12.35 27.51
CA THR A 37 -8.91 -13.42 26.76
C THR A 37 -8.65 -14.75 27.44
N LYS A 38 -9.72 -15.49 27.75
CA LYS A 38 -9.60 -16.78 28.44
C LYS A 38 -8.85 -17.75 27.53
N CYS A 39 -7.76 -18.34 28.02
CA CYS A 39 -7.20 -19.51 27.36
C CYS A 39 -8.18 -20.68 27.48
N SER A 40 -8.39 -21.39 26.37
CA SER A 40 -8.98 -22.72 26.43
C SER A 40 -8.18 -23.57 27.43
N PRO A 41 -8.83 -24.44 28.24
CA PRO A 41 -8.15 -25.25 29.26
C PRO A 41 -7.03 -26.14 28.70
N SER A 42 -7.05 -26.40 27.40
CA SER A 42 -6.07 -27.15 26.63
C SER A 42 -4.76 -26.40 26.38
N VAL A 43 -4.74 -25.07 26.47
CA VAL A 43 -3.57 -24.26 26.11
C VAL A 43 -2.56 -24.24 27.26
N ASP A 44 -1.41 -24.88 27.04
CA ASP A 44 -0.20 -24.71 27.85
C ASP A 44 0.56 -23.44 27.42
N PRO A 45 0.68 -22.43 28.31
CA PRO A 45 1.35 -21.18 27.97
C PRO A 45 2.84 -21.37 27.63
N GLY A 46 3.54 -22.31 28.27
CA GLY A 46 4.97 -22.53 28.06
C GLY A 46 5.26 -23.08 26.65
N GLN A 47 4.47 -24.05 26.21
CA GLN A 47 4.55 -24.62 24.86
C GLN A 47 4.16 -23.59 23.79
N ALA A 48 3.13 -22.78 24.06
CA ALA A 48 2.74 -21.69 23.17
C ALA A 48 3.87 -20.66 23.00
N LEU A 49 4.49 -20.20 24.09
CA LEU A 49 5.66 -19.30 24.03
C LEU A 49 6.83 -19.92 23.27
N TRP A 50 7.14 -21.18 23.55
CA TRP A 50 8.21 -21.90 22.86
C TRP A 50 7.96 -21.99 21.35
N SER A 51 6.71 -22.17 20.92
CA SER A 51 6.36 -22.22 19.50
C SER A 51 6.59 -20.89 18.77
N LEU A 52 6.51 -19.77 19.48
CA LEU A 52 6.72 -18.42 18.96
C LEU A 52 8.20 -18.04 18.81
N ARG A 53 9.14 -18.80 19.38
CA ARG A 53 10.58 -18.46 19.41
C ARG A 53 11.21 -18.18 18.04
N ASP A 54 10.65 -18.77 16.99
CA ASP A 54 11.13 -18.65 15.61
C ASP A 54 10.43 -17.51 14.84
N HIS A 55 9.54 -16.76 15.50
CA HIS A 55 8.86 -15.63 14.89
C HIS A 55 9.77 -14.40 14.85
N LEU A 56 9.89 -13.76 13.67
CA LEU A 56 10.83 -12.66 13.44
C LEU A 56 10.59 -11.44 14.34
N LEU A 57 9.33 -11.12 14.64
CA LEU A 57 8.95 -9.99 15.50
C LEU A 57 8.84 -10.34 17.00
N LEU A 58 9.18 -11.57 17.40
CA LEU A 58 9.12 -11.94 18.82
C LEU A 58 10.04 -11.05 19.69
N PRO A 59 11.32 -10.78 19.31
CA PRO A 59 12.19 -9.95 20.12
C PRO A 59 11.63 -8.54 20.33
N GLU A 60 11.10 -7.92 19.27
CA GLU A 60 10.48 -6.60 19.36
C GLU A 60 9.22 -6.61 20.23
N ALA A 61 8.36 -7.62 20.07
CA ALA A 61 7.14 -7.77 20.85
C ALA A 61 7.42 -8.00 22.35
N GLU A 62 8.37 -8.87 22.68
CA GLU A 62 8.80 -9.10 24.06
C GLU A 62 9.35 -7.83 24.71
N ALA A 63 10.18 -7.09 23.96
CA ALA A 63 10.79 -5.87 24.47
C ALA A 63 9.73 -4.78 24.72
N CYS A 64 8.76 -4.62 23.81
CA CYS A 64 7.58 -3.76 23.98
C CYS A 64 6.78 -4.12 25.24
N VAL A 65 6.37 -5.40 25.37
CA VAL A 65 5.53 -5.85 26.50
C VAL A 65 6.28 -5.71 27.81
N ARG A 66 7.57 -6.06 27.85
CA ARG A 66 8.40 -5.96 29.06
C ARG A 66 8.53 -4.52 29.57
N GLN A 67 8.68 -3.55 28.68
CA GLN A 67 8.85 -2.15 29.08
C GLN A 67 7.51 -1.48 29.44
N HIS A 68 6.50 -1.66 28.59
CA HIS A 68 5.27 -0.87 28.68
C HIS A 68 4.12 -1.58 29.41
N LEU A 69 4.21 -2.89 29.60
CA LEU A 69 3.21 -3.75 30.25
C LEU A 69 3.88 -4.72 31.25
N PRO A 70 4.64 -4.22 32.23
CA PRO A 70 5.39 -5.08 33.16
C PRO A 70 4.46 -5.96 34.01
N ASP A 71 3.20 -5.57 34.20
CA ASP A 71 2.18 -6.38 34.88
C ASP A 71 1.82 -7.68 34.14
N LEU A 72 2.10 -7.74 32.84
CA LEU A 72 1.92 -8.92 31.98
C LEU A 72 3.22 -9.71 31.79
N TYR A 73 4.30 -9.29 32.46
CA TYR A 73 5.64 -9.89 32.42
C TYR A 73 6.10 -10.23 33.84
N ALA A 74 6.12 -11.51 34.22
CA ALA A 74 6.65 -11.89 35.53
C ALA A 74 8.19 -11.79 35.54
N ALA A 75 8.75 -10.89 36.35
CA ALA A 75 10.18 -10.84 36.64
C ALA A 75 10.63 -12.12 37.39
N PRO A 76 11.88 -12.58 37.23
CA PRO A 76 12.39 -13.69 38.02
C PRO A 76 12.31 -13.35 39.51
N ALA A 77 11.65 -14.21 40.29
CA ALA A 77 11.73 -14.14 41.74
C ALA A 77 13.21 -14.26 42.14
N VAL A 78 13.78 -13.18 42.67
CA VAL A 78 15.01 -13.26 43.46
C VAL A 78 14.70 -14.27 44.57
N ARG A 79 15.46 -15.36 44.64
CA ARG A 79 15.35 -16.32 45.73
C ARG A 79 15.77 -15.62 47.02
N GLU A 80 14.83 -15.01 47.73
CA GLU A 80 14.96 -14.78 49.15
C GLU A 80 14.57 -16.07 49.88
N GLU A 81 15.58 -16.74 50.43
CA GLU A 81 15.40 -17.75 51.45
C GLU A 81 14.80 -17.09 52.70
N ALA A 82 13.53 -17.35 53.02
CA ALA A 82 13.02 -17.24 54.39
C ALA A 82 11.66 -17.94 54.58
N VAL A 83 11.72 -19.13 55.17
CA VAL A 83 10.93 -19.60 56.32
C VAL A 83 9.58 -18.89 56.61
N GLY A 84 8.48 -19.65 56.47
CA GLY A 84 7.52 -19.78 57.58
C GLY A 84 6.14 -19.08 57.48
N ARG A 85 5.12 -19.95 57.50
CA ARG A 85 3.75 -19.81 58.06
C ARG A 85 2.64 -19.15 57.24
N ALA A 86 1.56 -19.91 57.19
CA ALA A 86 0.25 -19.62 56.62
C ALA A 86 -0.49 -18.49 57.37
N GLY A 87 -1.26 -17.72 56.61
CA GLY A 87 -2.21 -16.73 57.11
C GLY A 87 -3.04 -16.15 55.96
N GLU A 88 -4.33 -16.46 56.02
CA GLU A 88 -5.48 -16.04 55.20
C GLU A 88 -5.38 -14.76 54.35
N ALA A 89 -5.76 -14.87 53.06
CA ALA A 89 -6.23 -13.75 52.24
C ALA A 89 -7.37 -14.18 51.31
N SER A 90 -8.39 -13.33 51.24
CA SER A 90 -9.75 -13.47 50.70
C SER A 90 -9.86 -13.89 49.20
N PRO A 91 -10.92 -14.63 48.80
CA PRO A 91 -11.13 -15.06 47.41
C PRO A 91 -12.05 -14.10 46.64
N PHE A 92 -11.48 -13.19 45.85
CA PHE A 92 -12.21 -12.50 44.77
C PHE A 92 -11.41 -12.58 43.46
N LEU A 93 -12.00 -13.26 42.46
CA LEU A 93 -11.69 -13.23 41.02
C LEU A 93 -10.34 -13.82 40.56
N PHE A 94 -10.18 -15.15 40.66
CA PHE A 94 -9.18 -15.89 39.88
C PHE A 94 -9.80 -16.48 38.60
N GLY A 95 -9.72 -15.71 37.50
CA GLY A 95 -9.58 -16.31 36.16
C GLY A 95 -8.13 -16.76 35.99
N ARG A 96 -7.88 -17.99 35.53
CA ARG A 96 -6.51 -18.48 35.25
C ARG A 96 -5.81 -17.51 34.27
N LYS A 97 -4.89 -16.68 34.77
CA LYS A 97 -3.98 -15.92 33.92
C LYS A 97 -3.08 -16.90 33.17
N CYS A 98 -2.95 -16.75 31.85
CA CYS A 98 -2.09 -17.58 31.01
C CYS A 98 -0.61 -17.16 31.14
N LEU A 99 -0.11 -17.15 32.37
CA LEU A 99 1.30 -16.93 32.67
C LEU A 99 1.95 -18.31 32.80
N GLY A 100 3.02 -18.55 32.03
CA GLY A 100 3.91 -19.67 32.31
C GLY A 100 4.59 -19.46 33.66
N GLY A 101 5.00 -20.54 34.33
CA GLY A 101 5.66 -20.48 35.66
C GLY A 101 6.90 -19.58 35.73
N GLN A 102 7.45 -19.20 34.57
CA GLN A 102 8.35 -18.09 34.32
C GLN A 102 8.01 -17.56 32.91
N GLY A 103 7.29 -16.44 32.75
CA GLY A 103 7.01 -15.99 31.39
C GLY A 103 6.02 -14.84 31.21
N VAL A 104 6.09 -14.28 30.01
CA VAL A 104 5.21 -13.24 29.47
C VAL A 104 3.84 -13.84 29.13
N ASN A 105 2.77 -13.05 29.22
CA ASN A 105 1.46 -13.47 28.74
C ASN A 105 1.49 -13.72 27.21
N VAL A 106 1.10 -14.93 26.78
CA VAL A 106 1.12 -15.35 25.37
C VAL A 106 0.29 -14.44 24.48
N TRP A 107 -0.93 -14.09 24.92
CA TRP A 107 -1.85 -13.27 24.13
C TRP A 107 -1.43 -11.81 24.07
N ALA A 108 -0.72 -11.32 25.08
CA ALA A 108 -0.07 -10.00 25.02
C ALA A 108 1.01 -9.97 23.92
N LEU A 109 1.82 -11.04 23.81
CA LEU A 109 2.82 -11.17 22.74
C LEU A 109 2.16 -11.31 21.36
N VAL A 110 1.11 -12.13 21.24
CA VAL A 110 0.33 -12.25 20.00
C VAL A 110 -0.21 -10.89 19.56
N ALA A 111 -0.83 -10.13 20.48
CA ALA A 111 -1.32 -8.80 20.18
C ALA A 111 -0.20 -7.83 19.78
N ALA A 112 0.93 -7.83 20.49
CA ALA A 112 2.09 -6.99 20.16
C ALA A 112 2.67 -7.35 18.79
N ILE A 113 2.86 -8.63 18.46
CA ILE A 113 3.32 -9.09 17.15
C ILE A 113 2.37 -8.61 16.04
N VAL A 114 1.06 -8.75 16.25
CA VAL A 114 0.05 -8.31 15.27
C VAL A 114 0.11 -6.80 15.07
N LEU A 115 0.22 -6.01 16.13
CA LEU A 115 0.30 -4.54 16.05
C LEU A 115 1.61 -4.05 15.41
N LEU A 116 2.72 -4.76 15.64
CA LEU A 116 4.03 -4.48 15.03
C LEU A 116 4.17 -5.02 13.61
N SER A 117 3.22 -5.86 13.15
CA SER A 117 3.27 -6.47 11.82
C SER A 117 3.30 -5.42 10.70
N SER A 118 4.16 -5.67 9.72
CA SER A 118 4.30 -4.82 8.54
C SER A 118 3.63 -5.43 7.31
N SER A 119 3.40 -6.74 7.32
CA SER A 119 2.86 -7.51 6.21
C SER A 119 1.88 -8.60 6.67
N VAL A 120 1.10 -9.11 5.72
CA VAL A 120 0.27 -10.31 5.90
C VAL A 120 1.14 -11.52 6.26
N SER A 121 2.34 -11.62 5.68
CA SER A 121 3.26 -12.73 5.90
C SER A 121 3.72 -12.83 7.36
N ASP A 122 3.87 -11.69 8.05
CA ASP A 122 4.19 -11.68 9.48
C ASP A 122 3.09 -12.39 10.30
N ILE A 123 1.81 -12.12 10.01
CA ILE A 123 0.68 -12.76 10.70
C ILE A 123 0.53 -14.24 10.27
N GLN A 124 0.80 -14.56 9.00
CA GLN A 124 0.83 -15.97 8.56
C GLN A 124 1.91 -16.78 9.28
N GLN A 125 3.08 -16.19 9.51
CA GLN A 125 4.16 -16.84 10.25
C GLN A 125 3.79 -17.03 11.73
N LEU A 126 3.08 -16.06 12.32
CA LEU A 126 2.51 -16.20 13.67
C LEU A 126 1.56 -17.40 13.75
N LEU A 127 0.62 -17.52 12.80
CA LEU A 127 -0.27 -18.68 12.71
C LEU A 127 0.49 -19.99 12.52
N PHE A 128 1.50 -19.99 11.65
CA PHE A 128 2.34 -21.15 11.40
C PHE A 128 3.06 -21.62 12.67
N CYS A 129 3.66 -20.69 13.42
CA CYS A 129 4.31 -20.96 14.71
C CYS A 129 3.34 -21.59 15.72
N LEU A 130 2.16 -20.98 15.91
CA LEU A 130 1.19 -21.44 16.90
C LEU A 130 0.49 -22.76 16.52
N ARG A 131 0.49 -23.14 15.24
CA ARG A 131 -0.07 -24.40 14.73
C ARG A 131 0.91 -25.56 14.70
N ARG A 132 2.16 -25.36 15.11
CA ARG A 132 3.14 -26.46 15.15
C ARG A 132 2.67 -27.57 16.10
N PRO A 133 3.01 -28.84 15.83
CA PRO A 133 2.63 -29.96 16.71
C PRO A 133 3.10 -29.81 18.17
N SER A 134 4.11 -28.98 18.40
CA SER A 134 4.66 -28.64 19.72
C SER A 134 3.86 -27.58 20.48
N SER A 135 2.80 -27.02 19.89
CA SER A 135 1.93 -26.02 20.48
C SER A 135 0.58 -26.65 20.82
N THR A 136 0.07 -26.31 21.98
CA THR A 136 -1.26 -26.71 22.46
C THR A 136 -2.37 -25.75 22.04
N VAL A 137 -2.02 -24.68 21.31
CA VAL A 137 -2.96 -23.65 20.87
C VAL A 137 -3.79 -24.17 19.71
N THR A 138 -5.12 -24.07 19.81
CA THR A 138 -6.01 -24.52 18.75
C THR A 138 -6.24 -23.43 17.71
N VAL A 139 -6.65 -23.82 16.50
CA VAL A 139 -7.00 -22.87 15.44
C VAL A 139 -8.08 -21.89 15.89
N PRO A 140 -9.21 -22.32 16.50
CA PRO A 140 -10.22 -21.42 17.04
C PRO A 140 -9.66 -20.37 18.01
N ASP A 141 -8.77 -20.77 18.93
CA ASP A 141 -8.20 -19.84 19.92
C ASP A 141 -7.49 -18.67 19.23
N VAL A 142 -6.69 -18.95 18.19
CA VAL A 142 -5.95 -17.90 17.49
C VAL A 142 -6.87 -17.07 16.59
N THR A 143 -7.79 -17.71 15.87
CA THR A 143 -8.70 -16.99 14.97
C THR A 143 -9.64 -16.08 15.75
N GLU A 144 -10.18 -16.53 16.89
CA GLU A 144 -11.01 -15.70 17.77
C GLU A 144 -10.22 -14.49 18.30
N THR A 145 -8.96 -14.71 18.68
CA THR A 145 -8.07 -13.63 19.12
C THR A 145 -7.80 -12.62 18.00
N LEU A 146 -7.52 -13.09 16.79
CA LEU A 146 -7.32 -12.23 15.63
C LEU A 146 -8.59 -11.46 15.26
N TYR A 147 -9.76 -12.10 15.24
CA TYR A 147 -11.05 -11.44 15.05
C TYR A 147 -11.32 -10.40 16.13
N CYS A 148 -11.01 -10.71 17.39
CA CYS A 148 -11.13 -9.79 18.52
C CYS A 148 -10.27 -8.53 18.31
N ILE A 149 -8.98 -8.70 17.97
CA ILE A 149 -8.09 -7.57 17.67
C ILE A 149 -8.62 -6.77 16.47
N ALA A 150 -9.07 -7.43 15.39
CA ALA A 150 -9.61 -6.75 14.22
C ALA A 150 -10.85 -5.89 14.58
N VAL A 151 -11.81 -6.44 15.33
CA VAL A 151 -13.01 -5.72 15.77
C VAL A 151 -12.65 -4.50 16.61
N LEU A 152 -11.70 -4.63 17.54
CA LEU A 152 -11.25 -3.50 18.36
C LEU A 152 -10.55 -2.43 17.52
N LEU A 153 -9.65 -2.82 16.61
CA LEU A 153 -8.99 -1.87 15.71
C LEU A 153 -9.99 -1.13 14.81
N TYR A 154 -11.06 -1.80 14.37
CA TYR A 154 -12.15 -1.18 13.64
C TYR A 154 -12.91 -0.19 14.51
N ALA A 155 -13.36 -0.61 15.69
CA ALA A 155 -14.12 0.23 16.61
C ALA A 155 -13.32 1.47 17.08
N MET A 156 -12.02 1.32 17.33
CA MET A 156 -11.13 2.43 17.65
C MET A 156 -11.11 3.49 16.53
N ARG A 157 -11.11 3.07 15.25
CA ARG A 157 -11.16 4.02 14.11
C ARG A 157 -12.50 4.71 14.01
N GLU A 158 -13.60 3.99 14.23
CA GLU A 158 -14.96 4.58 14.26
C GLU A 158 -15.08 5.65 15.36
N LYS A 159 -14.39 5.46 16.49
CA LYS A 159 -14.27 6.47 17.57
C LYS A 159 -13.24 7.58 17.28
N GLY A 160 -12.65 7.61 16.08
CA GLY A 160 -11.72 8.67 15.65
C GLY A 160 -10.30 8.53 16.19
N ILE A 161 -9.89 7.34 16.66
CA ILE A 161 -8.51 7.04 17.05
C ILE A 161 -7.69 6.78 15.78
N SER A 162 -6.57 7.48 15.63
CA SER A 162 -5.73 7.42 14.41
C SER A 162 -4.91 6.13 14.34
N ILE A 163 -5.51 5.04 13.85
CA ILE A 163 -4.85 3.75 13.60
C ILE A 163 -4.77 3.48 12.10
N SER A 164 -3.63 2.95 11.63
CA SER A 164 -3.47 2.55 10.23
C SER A 164 -4.45 1.44 9.84
N ASN A 165 -5.11 1.60 8.69
CA ASN A 165 -5.96 0.56 8.09
C ASN A 165 -5.18 -0.72 7.75
N ARG A 166 -3.85 -0.62 7.60
CA ARG A 166 -2.97 -1.75 7.26
C ARG A 166 -3.10 -2.90 8.25
N ILE A 167 -3.06 -2.63 9.56
CA ILE A 167 -3.05 -3.69 10.58
C ILE A 167 -4.34 -4.50 10.51
N HIS A 168 -5.49 -3.81 10.44
CA HIS A 168 -6.78 -4.45 10.27
C HIS A 168 -6.88 -5.24 8.97
N TYR A 169 -6.40 -4.68 7.86
CA TYR A 169 -6.34 -5.38 6.58
C TYR A 169 -5.48 -6.65 6.65
N ASN A 170 -4.29 -6.57 7.25
CA ASN A 170 -3.38 -7.70 7.39
C ASN A 170 -4.06 -8.85 8.14
N ILE A 171 -4.72 -8.56 9.27
CA ILE A 171 -5.45 -9.56 10.05
C ILE A 171 -6.58 -10.17 9.22
N PHE A 172 -7.45 -9.33 8.66
CA PHE A 172 -8.63 -9.80 7.93
C PHE A 172 -8.24 -10.63 6.70
N TYR A 173 -7.23 -10.19 5.95
CA TYR A 173 -6.76 -10.91 4.77
C TYR A 173 -6.05 -12.22 5.15
N CYS A 174 -5.31 -12.25 6.25
CA CYS A 174 -4.71 -13.48 6.77
C CYS A 174 -5.78 -14.51 7.17
N LEU A 175 -6.82 -14.08 7.89
CA LEU A 175 -7.97 -14.92 8.26
C LEU A 175 -8.71 -15.43 7.03
N TYR A 176 -8.98 -14.55 6.05
CA TYR A 176 -9.58 -14.94 4.78
C TYR A 176 -8.77 -16.02 4.06
N LEU A 177 -7.45 -15.84 3.94
CA LEU A 177 -6.60 -16.84 3.31
C LEU A 177 -6.70 -18.17 4.05
N GLN A 178 -6.65 -18.17 5.38
CA GLN A 178 -6.75 -19.37 6.19
C GLN A 178 -8.07 -20.13 5.98
N GLU A 179 -9.20 -19.43 5.98
CA GLU A 179 -10.53 -20.00 5.79
C GLU A 179 -10.70 -20.58 4.38
N ASN A 180 -10.08 -19.97 3.37
CA ASN A 180 -10.19 -20.36 1.98
C ASN A 180 -9.04 -21.27 1.49
N SER A 181 -8.04 -21.57 2.33
CA SER A 181 -6.92 -22.46 1.98
C SER A 181 -7.32 -23.94 1.90
N CYS A 182 -8.52 -24.32 2.34
CA CYS A 182 -8.94 -25.71 2.49
C CYS A 182 -9.53 -26.35 1.21
N THR A 183 -9.56 -25.64 0.08
CA THR A 183 -10.12 -26.15 -1.20
C THR A 183 -9.09 -26.58 -2.24
N GLN A 184 -7.78 -26.60 -1.91
CA GLN A 184 -6.73 -27.07 -2.82
C GLN A 184 -6.04 -28.34 -2.31
N ALA A 185 -6.79 -29.43 -2.11
CA ALA A 185 -6.21 -30.75 -1.84
C ALA A 185 -7.16 -31.90 -2.20
N SER A 186 -7.51 -32.02 -3.49
CA SER A 186 -7.87 -33.32 -4.09
C SER A 186 -7.41 -33.29 -5.54
N GLY A 187 -6.23 -33.86 -5.77
CA GLY A 187 -5.75 -34.11 -7.12
C GLY A 187 -6.55 -35.24 -7.73
N ASP A 188 -7.41 -34.91 -8.69
CA ASP A 188 -7.96 -35.90 -9.60
C ASP A 188 -7.10 -35.96 -10.86
N LYS A 189 -6.63 -37.17 -11.14
CA LYS A 189 -5.89 -37.55 -12.34
C LYS A 189 -6.86 -37.47 -13.53
N GLU A 190 -6.53 -36.68 -14.55
CA GLU A 190 -7.14 -36.83 -15.88
C GLU A 190 -6.07 -37.27 -16.89
N GLU A 191 -6.21 -38.49 -17.39
CA GLU A 191 -5.54 -38.98 -18.59
C GLU A 191 -6.20 -38.40 -19.86
N PRO A 192 -5.45 -38.25 -20.97
CA PRO A 192 -5.90 -37.53 -22.15
C PRO A 192 -6.64 -38.46 -23.13
N SER A 193 -7.76 -37.99 -23.68
CA SER A 193 -8.37 -38.57 -24.88
C SER A 193 -8.59 -37.51 -25.96
N VAL A 194 -8.56 -37.98 -27.21
CA VAL A 194 -8.12 -37.31 -28.43
C VAL A 194 -9.33 -37.00 -29.35
N TRP A 195 -9.41 -35.73 -29.83
CA TRP A 195 -9.96 -35.19 -31.11
C TRP A 195 -11.47 -34.82 -31.29
N PRO A 196 -11.87 -34.02 -32.33
CA PRO A 196 -11.60 -32.58 -32.49
C PRO A 196 -12.85 -31.76 -32.92
N GLY A 197 -12.98 -30.49 -32.51
CA GLY A 197 -14.06 -29.63 -33.05
C GLY A 197 -14.16 -28.24 -32.40
N LYS A 198 -13.85 -27.21 -33.18
CA LYS A 198 -13.89 -25.77 -32.83
C LYS A 198 -15.18 -25.32 -32.12
N LYS A 199 -15.05 -24.94 -30.86
CA LYS A 199 -15.56 -23.68 -30.29
C LYS A 199 -14.48 -23.19 -29.35
N THR A 200 -13.96 -21.97 -29.56
CA THR A 200 -13.13 -21.30 -28.55
C THR A 200 -14.03 -20.92 -27.39
N THR A 201 -14.33 -21.90 -26.54
CA THR A 201 -14.87 -21.67 -25.21
C THR A 201 -13.77 -20.94 -24.46
N ILE A 202 -13.96 -19.64 -24.23
CA ILE A 202 -13.13 -18.90 -23.29
C ILE A 202 -13.23 -19.67 -21.98
N GLN A 203 -12.15 -20.36 -21.58
CA GLN A 203 -12.07 -20.96 -20.26
C GLN A 203 -11.96 -19.80 -19.28
N LEU A 204 -13.09 -19.48 -18.67
CA LEU A 204 -13.16 -18.53 -17.59
C LEU A 204 -12.31 -19.09 -16.44
N THR A 205 -11.48 -18.26 -15.83
CA THR A 205 -10.84 -18.66 -14.58
C THR A 205 -11.91 -18.94 -13.53
N HIS A 206 -11.56 -19.72 -12.51
CA HIS A 206 -12.46 -20.00 -11.40
C HIS A 206 -13.05 -18.71 -10.79
N GLU A 207 -12.27 -17.63 -10.69
CA GLU A 207 -12.75 -16.32 -10.23
C GLU A 207 -13.68 -15.64 -11.24
N GLN A 208 -13.39 -15.70 -12.55
CA GLN A 208 -14.26 -15.13 -13.57
C GLN A 208 -15.62 -15.81 -13.62
N GLN A 209 -15.65 -17.12 -13.36
CA GLN A 209 -16.89 -17.91 -13.31
C GLN A 209 -17.69 -17.63 -12.02
N LEU A 210 -17.01 -17.34 -10.90
CA LEU A 210 -17.62 -16.84 -9.67
C LEU A 210 -18.23 -15.45 -9.85
N ILE A 211 -17.55 -14.53 -10.55
CA ILE A 211 -18.05 -13.18 -10.83
C ILE A 211 -19.29 -13.23 -11.73
N LEU A 212 -19.26 -14.07 -12.78
CA LEU A 212 -20.38 -14.19 -13.73
C LEU A 212 -21.61 -14.90 -13.14
N SER A 213 -21.42 -15.74 -12.13
CA SER A 213 -22.52 -16.41 -11.42
C SER A 213 -23.07 -15.60 -10.24
N HIS A 214 -22.45 -14.46 -9.92
CA HIS A 214 -22.85 -13.63 -8.80
C HIS A 214 -24.08 -12.77 -9.14
N LYS A 215 -25.21 -13.02 -8.46
CA LYS A 215 -26.39 -12.15 -8.54
C LYS A 215 -26.09 -10.85 -7.81
N MET A 216 -26.07 -9.74 -8.54
CA MET A 216 -25.79 -8.41 -8.00
C MET A 216 -27.08 -7.73 -7.54
N GLU A 217 -27.14 -7.34 -6.27
CA GLU A 217 -28.21 -6.48 -5.72
C GLU A 217 -27.75 -5.01 -5.66
N PRO A 218 -28.66 -4.02 -5.71
CA PRO A 218 -28.31 -2.61 -5.54
C PRO A 218 -27.57 -2.37 -4.22
N LEU A 219 -26.49 -1.57 -4.24
CA LEU A 219 -25.59 -1.25 -3.10
C LEU A 219 -24.65 -2.37 -2.63
N GLN A 220 -24.59 -3.51 -3.32
CA GLN A 220 -23.64 -4.58 -2.99
C GLN A 220 -22.20 -4.21 -3.38
N VAL A 221 -21.30 -4.16 -2.40
CA VAL A 221 -19.87 -3.90 -2.61
C VAL A 221 -19.15 -5.20 -3.00
N VAL A 222 -18.65 -5.28 -4.23
CA VAL A 222 -17.86 -6.41 -4.71
C VAL A 222 -16.37 -6.14 -4.43
N LYS A 223 -15.77 -6.96 -3.57
CA LYS A 223 -14.34 -6.85 -3.22
C LYS A 223 -13.48 -7.54 -4.28
N ILE A 224 -12.66 -6.76 -4.98
CA ILE A 224 -11.66 -7.27 -5.93
C ILE A 224 -10.37 -7.58 -5.18
N MET A 225 -9.89 -8.81 -5.30
CA MET A 225 -8.69 -9.33 -4.63
C MET A 225 -7.42 -9.01 -5.45
N ALA A 226 -6.32 -8.67 -4.77
CA ALA A 226 -4.98 -8.58 -5.34
C ALA A 226 -4.03 -9.52 -4.58
N PHE A 227 -3.03 -10.09 -5.27
CA PHE A 227 -2.02 -10.98 -4.70
C PHE A 227 -0.93 -10.18 -3.97
N ALA A 228 -0.30 -10.78 -2.96
CA ALA A 228 0.71 -10.15 -2.12
C ALA A 228 1.97 -9.78 -2.92
N GLY A 229 2.06 -8.50 -3.29
CA GLY A 229 3.17 -7.92 -4.03
C GLY A 229 3.98 -6.90 -3.23
N GLY A 230 5.24 -6.67 -3.62
CA GLY A 230 6.15 -5.70 -3.01
C GLY A 230 6.22 -4.37 -3.77
N ILE A 231 6.39 -3.24 -3.06
CA ILE A 231 6.54 -1.90 -3.66
C ILE A 231 7.99 -1.44 -3.83
N ARG A 232 8.95 -2.35 -3.61
CA ARG A 232 10.38 -2.05 -3.66
C ARG A 232 10.83 -2.19 -5.11
N GLY A 233 11.13 -1.08 -5.77
CA GLY A 233 11.31 -0.95 -7.23
C GLY A 233 12.51 -1.70 -7.86
N ASP A 234 12.70 -2.99 -7.55
CA ASP A 234 13.61 -3.89 -8.26
C ASP A 234 12.90 -4.44 -9.50
N THR A 235 13.21 -3.89 -10.68
CA THR A 235 12.59 -4.25 -11.96
C THR A 235 13.14 -5.59 -12.47
N LYS A 236 12.70 -6.70 -11.89
CA LYS A 236 12.95 -8.03 -12.47
C LYS A 236 11.77 -8.46 -13.33
N GLY A 237 11.97 -8.41 -14.65
CA GLY A 237 11.00 -8.87 -15.64
C GLY A 237 10.29 -7.73 -16.36
N GLN A 238 9.16 -8.05 -16.99
CA GLN A 238 8.34 -7.13 -17.76
C GLN A 238 7.69 -6.06 -16.87
N VAL A 239 7.70 -4.81 -17.33
CA VAL A 239 7.13 -3.67 -16.60
C VAL A 239 6.03 -3.00 -17.42
N ALA A 240 4.83 -2.89 -16.86
CA ALA A 240 3.74 -2.14 -17.46
C ALA A 240 3.73 -0.68 -16.98
N LEU A 241 3.95 0.25 -17.90
CA LEU A 241 3.89 1.70 -17.71
C LEU A 241 2.46 2.18 -17.99
N LEU A 242 1.74 2.55 -16.93
CA LEU A 242 0.34 2.94 -17.01
C LEU A 242 0.15 4.43 -16.77
N SER A 243 -0.54 5.05 -17.71
CA SER A 243 -0.76 6.50 -17.80
C SER A 243 -2.25 6.83 -17.88
N ARG A 244 -2.62 8.05 -17.54
CA ARG A 244 -3.94 8.58 -17.88
C ARG A 244 -4.05 9.01 -19.33
N THR A 245 -3.00 9.65 -19.86
CA THR A 245 -3.04 10.30 -21.19
C THR A 245 -2.18 9.58 -22.23
N ASN A 246 -2.61 9.62 -23.50
CA ASN A 246 -1.81 9.10 -24.61
C ASN A 246 -0.51 9.88 -24.82
N ALA A 247 -0.49 11.18 -24.50
CA ALA A 247 0.73 12.00 -24.61
C ALA A 247 1.85 11.48 -23.70
N ASN A 248 1.53 11.15 -22.45
CA ASN A 248 2.51 10.58 -21.52
C ASN A 248 2.91 9.15 -21.91
N VAL A 249 2.00 8.34 -22.48
CA VAL A 249 2.37 7.03 -23.05
C VAL A 249 3.37 7.21 -24.20
N PHE A 250 3.20 8.22 -25.06
CA PHE A 250 4.15 8.53 -26.12
C PHE A 250 5.50 8.99 -25.53
N ASP A 251 5.48 9.87 -24.54
CA ASP A 251 6.69 10.34 -23.85
C ASP A 251 7.51 9.17 -23.27
N GLU A 252 6.82 8.24 -22.60
CA GLU A 252 7.45 7.04 -22.04
C GLU A 252 7.94 6.08 -23.13
N ALA A 253 7.19 5.90 -24.22
CA ALA A 253 7.62 5.13 -25.38
C ALA A 253 8.90 5.70 -25.99
N VAL A 254 9.00 7.03 -26.12
CA VAL A 254 10.22 7.71 -26.55
C VAL A 254 11.34 7.42 -25.56
N ARG A 255 11.12 7.60 -24.25
CA ARG A 255 12.12 7.44 -23.19
C ARG A 255 12.72 6.03 -23.15
N VAL A 256 11.90 4.99 -23.24
CA VAL A 256 12.38 3.59 -23.15
C VAL A 256 13.00 3.07 -24.44
N THR A 257 12.67 3.69 -25.58
CA THR A 257 13.28 3.37 -26.88
C THR A 257 14.49 4.26 -27.20
N GLU A 258 14.84 5.20 -26.32
CA GLU A 258 15.99 6.09 -26.47
C GLU A 258 17.24 5.43 -25.86
N GLY A 259 18.35 5.46 -26.59
CA GLY A 259 19.64 4.88 -26.18
C GLY A 259 20.26 3.97 -27.25
N GLU A 260 21.44 3.42 -26.94
CA GLU A 260 22.18 2.52 -27.85
C GLU A 260 21.48 1.17 -28.03
N VAL A 261 20.78 0.69 -27.00
CA VAL A 261 19.98 -0.53 -27.01
C VAL A 261 18.53 -0.17 -26.72
N PRO A 262 17.69 0.04 -27.75
CA PRO A 262 16.30 0.40 -27.57
C PRO A 262 15.51 -0.78 -27.00
N ALA A 263 14.67 -0.53 -25.99
CA ALA A 263 13.87 -1.59 -25.38
C ALA A 263 12.77 -2.09 -26.32
N ARG A 264 12.42 -3.37 -26.16
CA ARG A 264 11.26 -3.98 -26.83
C ARG A 264 9.98 -3.58 -26.14
N ILE A 265 9.05 -2.98 -26.88
CA ILE A 265 7.83 -2.39 -26.31
C ILE A 265 6.55 -3.01 -26.85
N HIS A 266 5.52 -3.09 -26.02
CA HIS A 266 4.16 -3.43 -26.45
C HIS A 266 3.20 -2.29 -26.12
N LEU A 267 2.46 -1.80 -27.11
CA LEU A 267 1.42 -0.79 -26.91
C LEU A 267 0.07 -1.47 -26.70
N ILE A 268 -0.58 -1.25 -25.56
CA ILE A 268 -1.87 -1.84 -25.25
C ILE A 268 -2.92 -1.36 -26.26
N GLY A 269 -3.58 -2.31 -26.93
CA GLY A 269 -4.51 -2.05 -28.02
C GLY A 269 -3.86 -1.86 -29.40
N GLY A 270 -2.54 -2.00 -29.51
CA GLY A 270 -1.78 -1.95 -30.76
C GLY A 270 -1.50 -0.54 -31.31
N ILE A 271 -0.51 -0.44 -32.20
CA ILE A 271 -0.04 0.84 -32.79
C ILE A 271 -1.18 1.61 -33.49
N LYS A 272 -2.04 0.91 -34.24
CA LYS A 272 -3.12 1.54 -35.02
C LYS A 272 -4.11 2.27 -34.11
N SER A 273 -4.47 1.68 -32.97
CA SER A 273 -5.39 2.32 -32.02
C SER A 273 -4.74 3.45 -31.21
N PHE A 274 -3.41 3.52 -31.18
CA PHE A 274 -2.69 4.65 -30.58
C PHE A 274 -2.75 5.90 -31.48
N GLY A 275 -2.82 5.68 -32.80
CA GLY A 275 -2.98 6.75 -33.79
C GLY A 275 -1.70 7.52 -34.06
N LEU A 276 -0.56 6.82 -34.17
CA LEU A 276 0.72 7.40 -34.60
C LEU A 276 0.61 8.09 -35.98
N ASP A 277 -0.19 7.54 -36.90
CA ASP A 277 -0.50 8.17 -38.18
C ASP A 277 -1.10 9.58 -38.01
N ARG A 278 -2.01 9.77 -37.05
CA ARG A 278 -2.61 11.09 -36.76
C ARG A 278 -1.56 12.07 -36.23
N ILE A 279 -0.59 11.61 -35.44
CA ILE A 279 0.53 12.44 -34.95
C ILE A 279 1.40 12.91 -36.13
N ILE A 280 1.72 12.01 -37.06
CA ILE A 280 2.47 12.33 -38.29
C ILE A 280 1.69 13.31 -39.18
N ASP A 281 0.38 13.15 -39.31
CA ASP A 281 -0.48 14.04 -40.08
C ASP A 281 -0.55 15.45 -39.48
N ILE A 282 -0.64 15.56 -38.14
CA ILE A 282 -0.60 16.86 -37.43
C ILE A 282 0.79 17.51 -37.59
N TRP A 283 1.87 16.74 -37.46
CA TRP A 283 3.23 17.23 -37.71
C TRP A 283 3.41 17.70 -39.17
N THR A 284 2.83 16.98 -40.12
CA THR A 284 2.84 17.37 -41.53
C THR A 284 2.09 18.69 -41.72
N LEU A 285 0.94 18.87 -41.07
CA LEU A 285 0.19 20.14 -41.09
C LEU A 285 0.96 21.31 -40.47
N LEU A 286 1.82 21.03 -39.48
CA LEU A 286 2.71 22.04 -38.88
C LEU A 286 3.80 22.52 -39.85
N GLN A 287 4.21 21.70 -40.83
CA GLN A 287 5.25 22.10 -41.78
C GLN A 287 4.74 23.14 -42.80
N PRO A 288 5.59 24.11 -43.19
CA PRO A 288 5.27 25.08 -44.23
C PRO A 288 4.83 24.40 -45.54
N GLU A 289 3.97 25.06 -46.32
CA GLU A 289 3.45 24.49 -47.58
C GLU A 289 4.56 24.16 -48.58
N GLU A 290 5.58 25.02 -48.67
CA GLU A 290 6.74 24.82 -49.54
C GLU A 290 7.56 23.59 -49.13
N GLU A 291 7.72 23.35 -47.82
CA GLU A 291 8.44 22.17 -47.32
C GLU A 291 7.62 20.89 -47.53
N ARG A 292 6.29 20.96 -47.36
CA ARG A 292 5.38 19.85 -47.68
C ARG A 292 5.48 19.45 -49.14
N LYS A 293 5.49 20.41 -50.07
CA LYS A 293 5.66 20.16 -51.51
C LYS A 293 7.04 19.58 -51.82
N LYS A 294 8.11 20.20 -51.29
CA LYS A 294 9.49 19.75 -51.52
C LYS A 294 9.73 18.31 -51.07
N ARG A 295 9.14 17.92 -49.94
CA ARG A 295 9.32 16.59 -49.33
C ARG A 295 8.20 15.60 -49.70
N ASN A 296 7.28 15.99 -50.60
CA ASN A 296 6.11 15.20 -51.01
C ASN A 296 5.30 14.65 -49.82
N LEU A 297 5.11 15.46 -48.77
CA LEU A 297 4.38 15.05 -47.56
C LEU A 297 2.87 15.12 -47.80
N VAL A 298 2.18 14.01 -47.58
CA VAL A 298 0.73 13.88 -47.77
C VAL A 298 0.05 13.58 -46.44
N ILE A 299 -0.93 14.43 -46.07
CA ILE A 299 -1.78 14.21 -44.90
C ILE A 299 -2.80 13.13 -45.23
N LYS A 300 -2.76 11.97 -44.56
CA LYS A 300 -3.65 10.83 -44.83
C LYS A 300 -5.07 11.09 -44.33
N ASP A 301 -5.21 11.62 -43.12
CA ASP A 301 -6.48 11.89 -42.46
C ASP A 301 -7.29 12.98 -43.19
N LYS A 302 -8.52 12.63 -43.58
CA LYS A 302 -9.42 13.52 -44.33
C LYS A 302 -9.89 14.73 -43.52
N PHE A 303 -9.99 14.61 -42.20
CA PHE A 303 -10.35 15.71 -41.31
C PHE A 303 -9.19 16.71 -41.20
N ILE A 304 -7.98 16.22 -40.92
CA ILE A 304 -6.78 17.08 -40.78
C ILE A 304 -6.44 17.76 -42.11
N ARG A 305 -6.56 17.04 -43.23
CA ARG A 305 -6.26 17.58 -44.58
C ARG A 305 -7.07 18.83 -44.93
N ARG A 306 -8.30 18.96 -44.42
CA ARG A 306 -9.15 20.15 -44.67
C ARG A 306 -8.54 21.45 -44.15
N TRP A 307 -7.70 21.37 -43.13
CA TRP A 307 -7.05 22.54 -42.53
C TRP A 307 -5.83 23.01 -43.31
N ALA A 308 -5.25 22.15 -44.15
CA ALA A 308 -4.10 22.46 -44.99
C ALA A 308 -4.34 23.60 -45.98
N HIS A 309 -5.59 23.78 -46.43
CA HIS A 309 -6.01 24.82 -47.38
C HIS A 309 -6.77 26.00 -46.73
N LYS A 310 -6.96 25.96 -45.40
CA LYS A 310 -7.67 27.00 -44.64
C LYS A 310 -6.67 27.83 -43.84
N GLU A 311 -6.67 27.64 -42.52
CA GLU A 311 -5.89 28.40 -41.53
C GLU A 311 -4.65 27.61 -41.05
N GLY A 312 -4.34 26.47 -41.68
CA GLY A 312 -3.20 25.62 -41.35
C GLY A 312 -3.26 25.05 -39.92
N PHE A 313 -2.09 24.79 -39.34
CA PHE A 313 -1.96 24.27 -37.97
C PHE A 313 -2.56 25.20 -36.92
N SER A 314 -2.44 26.52 -37.09
CA SER A 314 -2.95 27.50 -36.12
C SER A 314 -4.48 27.47 -35.98
N GLY A 315 -5.20 27.39 -37.10
CA GLY A 315 -6.66 27.25 -37.08
C GLY A 315 -7.11 25.88 -36.59
N PHE A 316 -6.35 24.82 -36.91
CA PHE A 316 -6.60 23.49 -36.37
C PHE A 316 -6.49 23.47 -34.83
N LYS A 317 -5.43 24.08 -34.26
CA LYS A 317 -5.26 24.19 -32.80
C LYS A 317 -6.41 24.97 -32.15
N ARG A 318 -6.79 26.13 -32.71
CA ARG A 318 -7.93 26.92 -32.23
C ARG A 318 -9.23 26.12 -32.24
N TYR A 319 -9.50 25.37 -33.31
CA TYR A 319 -10.67 24.52 -33.40
C TYR A 319 -10.67 23.44 -32.32
N VAL A 320 -9.54 22.73 -32.15
CA VAL A 320 -9.43 21.64 -31.16
C VAL A 320 -9.66 22.16 -29.74
N THR A 321 -9.06 23.30 -29.39
CA THR A 321 -9.28 23.94 -28.08
C THR A 321 -10.74 24.37 -27.91
N ALA A 322 -11.37 24.97 -28.93
CA ALA A 322 -12.76 25.40 -28.86
C ALA A 322 -13.77 24.22 -28.83
N ALA A 323 -13.39 23.07 -29.40
CA ALA A 323 -14.18 21.84 -29.39
C ALA A 323 -13.96 20.98 -28.14
N GLU A 324 -13.05 21.38 -27.24
CA GLU A 324 -12.64 20.63 -26.04
C GLU A 324 -12.22 19.18 -26.33
N ASP A 325 -11.68 18.91 -27.54
CA ASP A 325 -11.23 17.57 -27.93
C ASP A 325 -9.88 17.25 -27.29
N LYS A 326 -9.94 16.64 -26.11
CA LYS A 326 -8.76 16.24 -25.33
C LYS A 326 -7.85 15.23 -26.03
N GLU A 327 -8.38 14.41 -26.93
CA GLU A 327 -7.57 13.42 -27.66
C GLU A 327 -6.67 14.12 -28.69
N LEU A 328 -7.24 15.06 -29.47
CA LEU A 328 -6.48 15.85 -30.43
C LEU A 328 -5.56 16.86 -29.74
N GLU A 329 -5.99 17.47 -28.63
CA GLU A 329 -5.19 18.39 -27.84
C GLU A 329 -3.90 17.70 -27.35
N ALA A 330 -4.00 16.47 -26.85
CA ALA A 330 -2.84 15.67 -26.44
C ALA A 330 -1.87 15.38 -27.61
N LYS A 331 -2.38 15.08 -28.80
CA LYS A 331 -1.53 14.82 -29.99
C LYS A 331 -0.84 16.09 -30.48
N ILE A 332 -1.53 17.23 -30.44
CA ILE A 332 -0.94 18.55 -30.73
C ILE A 332 0.21 18.82 -29.76
N ALA A 333 0.01 18.59 -28.45
CA ALA A 333 1.05 18.80 -27.45
C ALA A 333 2.31 17.95 -27.71
N VAL A 334 2.13 16.67 -28.10
CA VAL A 334 3.25 15.80 -28.50
C VAL A 334 4.00 16.38 -29.72
N VAL A 335 3.27 16.81 -30.75
CA VAL A 335 3.87 17.40 -31.96
C VAL A 335 4.63 18.69 -31.65
N GLU A 336 4.06 19.57 -30.82
CA GLU A 336 4.72 20.81 -30.40
C GLU A 336 5.97 20.53 -29.57
N LYS A 337 5.94 19.51 -28.70
CA LYS A 337 7.06 19.14 -27.81
C LYS A 337 8.26 18.57 -28.56
N TYR A 338 8.05 17.61 -29.46
CA TYR A 338 9.15 16.93 -30.16
C TYR A 338 9.46 17.50 -31.54
N ASN A 339 8.53 18.26 -32.13
CA ASN A 339 8.67 19.01 -33.37
C ASN A 339 9.41 18.23 -34.47
N ILE A 340 10.65 18.61 -34.81
CA ILE A 340 11.46 18.02 -35.89
C ILE A 340 11.72 16.53 -35.71
N ARG A 341 11.66 16.00 -34.48
CA ARG A 341 11.97 14.59 -34.17
C ARG A 341 10.78 13.65 -34.40
N ILE A 342 9.56 14.16 -34.58
CA ILE A 342 8.34 13.33 -34.67
C ILE A 342 8.46 12.19 -35.68
N PRO A 343 8.92 12.40 -36.94
CA PRO A 343 9.04 11.30 -37.90
C PRO A 343 10.03 10.20 -37.46
N GLU A 344 11.15 10.59 -36.88
CA GLU A 344 12.17 9.64 -36.35
C GLU A 344 11.61 8.85 -35.18
N LEU A 345 10.97 9.53 -34.21
CA LEU A 345 10.42 8.91 -33.02
C LEU A 345 9.29 7.93 -33.33
N VAL A 346 8.38 8.30 -34.25
CA VAL A 346 7.29 7.41 -34.67
C VAL A 346 7.85 6.16 -35.35
N ALA A 347 8.77 6.32 -36.31
CA ALA A 347 9.39 5.18 -37.00
C ALA A 347 10.17 4.28 -36.03
N ARG A 348 10.81 4.87 -35.01
CA ARG A 348 11.51 4.12 -33.96
C ARG A 348 10.54 3.32 -33.10
N ILE A 349 9.46 3.94 -32.61
CA ILE A 349 8.41 3.28 -31.82
C ILE A 349 7.81 2.11 -32.61
N GLU A 350 7.53 2.30 -33.90
CA GLU A 350 7.02 1.24 -34.78
C GLU A 350 8.01 0.07 -34.91
N ARG A 351 9.31 0.36 -35.03
CA ARG A 351 10.36 -0.67 -35.12
C ARG A 351 10.54 -1.45 -33.81
N CYS A 352 10.42 -0.78 -32.67
CA CYS A 352 10.59 -1.38 -31.35
C CYS A 352 9.34 -2.12 -30.86
N HIS A 353 8.20 -1.94 -31.53
CA HIS A 353 6.95 -2.56 -31.14
C HIS A 353 6.93 -4.06 -31.42
N ILE A 354 6.42 -4.83 -30.45
CA ILE A 354 6.18 -6.26 -30.56
C ILE A 354 4.68 -6.52 -30.32
N GLU A 355 4.07 -7.34 -31.18
CA GLU A 355 2.66 -7.71 -31.07
C GLU A 355 2.40 -8.66 -29.90
N ASP A 356 3.30 -9.62 -29.69
CA ASP A 356 3.21 -10.56 -28.58
C ASP A 356 3.72 -9.91 -27.28
N LEU A 357 2.84 -9.92 -26.28
CA LEU A 357 3.07 -9.34 -24.98
C LEU A 357 4.19 -10.08 -24.22
N ASP A 358 4.34 -11.39 -24.38
CA ASP A 358 5.28 -12.19 -23.58
C ASP A 358 6.76 -11.87 -23.88
N PHE A 359 7.04 -11.28 -25.05
CA PHE A 359 8.39 -10.90 -25.47
C PHE A 359 8.73 -9.42 -25.21
N ALA A 360 7.77 -8.63 -24.74
CA ALA A 360 7.98 -7.21 -24.47
C ALA A 360 8.66 -6.98 -23.12
N GLU A 361 9.64 -6.08 -23.08
CA GLU A 361 10.27 -5.64 -21.83
C GLU A 361 9.41 -4.58 -21.14
N TYR A 362 8.82 -3.68 -21.92
CA TYR A 362 7.89 -2.67 -21.44
C TYR A 362 6.54 -2.78 -22.13
N ILE A 363 5.48 -2.77 -21.33
CA ILE A 363 4.11 -2.63 -21.81
C ILE A 363 3.67 -1.19 -21.55
N LEU A 364 3.16 -0.51 -22.55
CA LEU A 364 2.82 0.91 -22.52
C LEU A 364 1.35 1.07 -22.84
N GLY A 365 0.61 1.80 -22.01
CA GLY A 365 -0.78 2.08 -22.34
C GLY A 365 -1.46 3.01 -21.36
N THR A 366 -2.67 3.43 -21.76
CA THR A 366 -3.54 4.15 -20.85
C THR A 366 -4.28 3.17 -19.95
N VAL A 367 -4.62 3.60 -18.74
CA VAL A 367 -5.36 2.78 -17.77
C VAL A 367 -6.69 2.29 -18.34
N HIS A 368 -7.36 3.12 -19.16
CA HIS A 368 -8.59 2.74 -19.85
C HIS A 368 -8.40 1.50 -20.74
N LYS A 369 -7.30 1.44 -21.48
CA LYS A 369 -6.97 0.28 -22.33
C LYS A 369 -6.45 -0.92 -21.53
N ALA A 370 -5.90 -0.68 -20.34
CA ALA A 370 -5.41 -1.71 -19.44
C ALA A 370 -6.52 -2.38 -18.57
N LYS A 371 -7.78 -1.92 -18.67
CA LYS A 371 -8.88 -2.48 -17.90
C LYS A 371 -9.07 -3.98 -18.21
N GLY A 372 -9.08 -4.80 -17.16
CA GLY A 372 -9.20 -6.27 -17.29
C GLY A 372 -7.88 -6.98 -17.61
N LEU A 373 -6.79 -6.26 -17.80
CA LEU A 373 -5.44 -6.83 -17.91
C LEU A 373 -4.74 -6.76 -16.55
N GLU A 374 -3.72 -7.59 -16.35
CA GLU A 374 -2.91 -7.59 -15.13
C GLU A 374 -1.47 -7.94 -15.47
N PHE A 375 -0.52 -7.34 -14.75
CA PHE A 375 0.91 -7.43 -15.03
C PHE A 375 1.68 -7.72 -13.75
N ASP A 376 2.81 -8.42 -13.87
CA ASP A 376 3.65 -8.74 -12.71
C ASP A 376 4.15 -7.47 -12.02
N THR A 377 4.71 -6.53 -12.80
CA THR A 377 5.16 -5.23 -12.30
C THR A 377 4.42 -4.10 -13.02
N VAL A 378 3.82 -3.20 -12.25
CA VAL A 378 3.16 -1.99 -12.78
C VAL A 378 3.88 -0.75 -12.25
N HIS A 379 4.12 0.19 -13.16
CA HIS A 379 4.64 1.50 -12.88
C HIS A 379 3.56 2.52 -13.24
N VAL A 380 3.03 3.19 -12.22
CA VAL A 380 2.03 4.24 -12.37
C VAL A 380 2.74 5.58 -12.61
N LEU A 381 2.40 6.26 -13.71
CA LEU A 381 2.98 7.57 -14.03
C LEU A 381 2.40 8.69 -13.13
N ASP A 382 2.95 9.89 -13.23
CA ASP A 382 2.64 11.02 -12.33
C ASP A 382 1.51 11.95 -12.84
N ASP A 383 0.62 11.43 -13.70
CA ASP A 383 -0.48 12.16 -14.33
C ASP A 383 -1.87 11.86 -13.76
N PHE A 384 -1.90 11.29 -12.55
CA PHE A 384 -3.09 11.06 -11.74
C PHE A 384 -3.27 12.17 -10.68
N VAL A 385 -4.26 12.00 -9.80
CA VAL A 385 -4.52 12.87 -8.66
C VAL A 385 -3.23 13.18 -7.88
N LYS A 386 -3.00 14.46 -7.62
CA LYS A 386 -1.84 14.96 -6.89
C LYS A 386 -2.20 15.36 -5.48
N VAL A 387 -1.73 14.58 -4.51
CA VAL A 387 -1.76 14.95 -3.10
C VAL A 387 -0.44 15.63 -2.76
N PRO A 388 -0.46 16.90 -2.32
CA PRO A 388 0.73 17.75 -2.25
C PRO A 388 1.74 17.31 -1.19
N CYS A 389 1.26 16.79 -0.06
CA CYS A 389 2.10 16.38 1.05
C CYS A 389 1.45 15.27 1.88
N ALA A 390 2.22 14.73 2.84
CA ALA A 390 1.73 13.70 3.75
C ALA A 390 0.67 14.22 4.73
N LYS A 391 -0.19 13.33 5.22
CA LYS A 391 -1.34 13.65 6.10
C LYS A 391 -1.01 14.58 7.26
N HIS A 392 0.10 14.33 7.98
CA HIS A 392 0.51 15.13 9.15
C HIS A 392 0.86 16.58 8.82
N ASN A 393 1.13 16.90 7.55
CA ASN A 393 1.42 18.24 7.09
C ASN A 393 0.23 18.93 6.40
N LEU A 394 -0.89 18.23 6.20
CA LEU A 394 -2.06 18.80 5.51
C LEU A 394 -2.68 19.97 6.26
N ALA A 395 -2.57 20.01 7.59
CA ALA A 395 -3.06 21.15 8.38
C ALA A 395 -2.38 22.49 7.99
N GLN A 396 -1.20 22.43 7.35
CA GLN A 396 -0.50 23.60 6.83
C GLN A 396 -1.07 24.08 5.47
N LEU A 397 -1.98 23.31 4.85
CA LEU A 397 -2.61 23.60 3.56
C LEU A 397 -4.14 23.63 3.70
N PRO A 398 -4.72 24.66 4.33
CA PRO A 398 -6.16 24.71 4.66
C PRO A 398 -7.10 24.70 3.44
N HIS A 399 -6.58 25.06 2.25
CA HIS A 399 -7.35 25.08 1.00
C HIS A 399 -7.36 23.74 0.27
N PHE A 400 -6.48 22.79 0.63
CA PHE A 400 -6.46 21.48 0.00
C PHE A 400 -7.59 20.61 0.55
N ARG A 401 -8.46 20.12 -0.34
CA ARG A 401 -9.55 19.20 -0.01
C ARG A 401 -9.49 18.00 -0.92
N VAL A 402 -9.50 16.80 -0.35
CA VAL A 402 -9.45 15.55 -1.13
C VAL A 402 -10.74 15.40 -1.95
N GLU A 403 -11.83 15.97 -1.46
CA GLU A 403 -13.16 15.96 -2.08
C GLU A 403 -13.25 16.85 -3.33
N SER A 404 -12.23 17.67 -3.63
CA SER A 404 -12.24 18.50 -4.85
C SER A 404 -12.01 17.68 -6.12
N PHE A 405 -11.53 16.44 -6.00
CA PHE A 405 -11.32 15.54 -7.13
C PHE A 405 -12.57 14.70 -7.37
N SER A 406 -12.99 14.57 -8.63
CA SER A 406 -14.13 13.73 -8.99
C SER A 406 -13.86 12.25 -8.71
N GLU A 407 -14.90 11.48 -8.36
CA GLU A 407 -14.80 10.04 -8.08
C GLU A 407 -14.14 9.26 -9.22
N ASP A 408 -14.37 9.64 -10.47
CA ASP A 408 -13.76 9.02 -11.65
C ASP A 408 -12.22 9.07 -11.64
N GLU A 409 -11.62 10.09 -11.03
CA GLU A 409 -10.16 10.21 -10.88
C GLU A 409 -9.61 9.15 -9.93
N TRP A 410 -10.30 8.96 -8.80
CA TRP A 410 -9.97 7.96 -7.81
C TRP A 410 -10.17 6.55 -8.37
N ASN A 411 -11.27 6.34 -9.09
CA ASN A 411 -11.55 5.08 -9.78
C ASN A 411 -10.48 4.75 -10.81
N LEU A 412 -10.01 5.73 -11.57
CA LEU A 412 -8.95 5.52 -12.56
C LEU A 412 -7.62 5.16 -11.89
N LEU A 413 -7.24 5.88 -10.82
CA LEU A 413 -6.04 5.54 -10.05
C LEU A 413 -6.15 4.14 -9.43
N TYR A 414 -7.32 3.79 -8.87
CA TYR A 414 -7.61 2.46 -8.34
C TYR A 414 -7.43 1.36 -9.39
N VAL A 415 -7.97 1.56 -10.60
CA VAL A 415 -7.75 0.61 -11.70
C VAL A 415 -6.26 0.49 -12.00
N ALA A 416 -5.51 1.59 -12.07
CA ALA A 416 -4.07 1.60 -12.35
C ALA A 416 -3.27 0.78 -11.34
N VAL A 417 -3.45 1.04 -10.04
CA VAL A 417 -2.69 0.38 -8.97
C VAL A 417 -3.05 -1.10 -8.83
N THR A 418 -4.29 -1.48 -9.13
CA THR A 418 -4.76 -2.87 -9.05
C THR A 418 -4.40 -3.71 -10.28
N ARG A 419 -3.74 -3.15 -11.29
CA ARG A 419 -3.21 -3.96 -12.39
C ARG A 419 -1.96 -4.77 -11.98
N ALA A 420 -1.34 -4.44 -10.84
CA ALA A 420 -0.14 -5.09 -10.34
C ALA A 420 -0.45 -6.43 -9.65
N LYS A 421 0.20 -7.51 -10.08
CA LYS A 421 0.14 -8.81 -9.40
C LYS A 421 1.19 -8.97 -8.32
N LYS A 422 2.42 -8.52 -8.60
CA LYS A 422 3.59 -8.76 -7.73
C LYS A 422 4.31 -7.49 -7.32
N GLN A 423 4.37 -6.45 -8.15
CA GLN A 423 5.07 -5.23 -7.78
C GLN A 423 4.41 -3.97 -8.31
N LEU A 424 4.38 -2.94 -7.47
CA LEU A 424 3.85 -1.62 -7.82
C LEU A 424 4.92 -0.55 -7.58
N ILE A 425 5.39 0.08 -8.66
CA ILE A 425 6.27 1.24 -8.62
C ILE A 425 5.38 2.49 -8.52
N MET A 426 5.42 3.11 -7.34
CA MET A 426 4.52 4.20 -6.95
C MET A 426 5.13 5.58 -7.23
N THR A 427 4.26 6.58 -7.38
CA THR A 427 4.67 7.99 -7.40
C THR A 427 4.73 8.56 -5.98
N LYS A 428 5.35 9.73 -5.83
CA LYS A 428 5.35 10.44 -4.55
C LYS A 428 3.94 10.84 -4.11
N SER A 429 3.09 11.22 -5.06
CA SER A 429 1.67 11.50 -4.79
C SER A 429 0.95 10.28 -4.25
N LEU A 430 1.18 9.09 -4.83
CA LEU A 430 0.56 7.85 -4.35
C LEU A 430 1.00 7.49 -2.93
N GLU A 431 2.28 7.69 -2.58
CA GLU A 431 2.71 7.58 -1.18
C GLU A 431 1.97 8.58 -0.28
N ASN A 432 1.84 9.85 -0.69
CA ASN A 432 1.11 10.85 0.09
C ASN A 432 -0.37 10.44 0.28
N ILE A 433 -1.02 9.87 -0.74
CA ILE A 433 -2.38 9.31 -0.64
C ILE A 433 -2.44 8.20 0.42
N LEU A 434 -1.47 7.29 0.45
CA LEU A 434 -1.42 6.23 1.46
C LEU A 434 -1.25 6.78 2.88
N THR A 435 -0.54 7.90 3.05
CA THR A 435 -0.45 8.54 4.37
C THR A 435 -1.80 9.07 4.85
N LEU A 436 -2.74 9.42 3.96
CA LEU A 436 -4.11 9.83 4.33
C LEU A 436 -4.84 8.68 5.03
N ALA A 437 -4.61 7.45 4.56
CA ALA A 437 -5.08 6.20 5.17
C ALA A 437 -4.26 5.76 6.40
N GLY A 438 -3.29 6.58 6.84
CA GLY A 438 -2.44 6.31 8.00
C GLY A 438 -1.24 5.40 7.72
N GLU A 439 -0.93 5.11 6.45
CA GLU A 439 0.18 4.22 6.09
C GLU A 439 1.46 5.01 5.77
N TYR A 440 2.54 4.70 6.49
CA TYR A 440 3.83 5.40 6.41
C TYR A 440 5.03 4.47 6.14
N PHE A 441 4.79 3.18 5.97
CA PHE A 441 5.83 2.15 5.77
C PHE A 441 6.87 2.12 6.90
N LEU A 442 6.40 2.33 8.13
CA LEU A 442 7.21 2.21 9.33
C LEU A 442 7.28 0.75 9.79
N GLN A 443 8.48 0.33 10.17
CA GLN A 443 8.77 -0.95 10.80
C GLN A 443 9.49 -0.71 12.14
N ALA A 444 9.14 -1.48 13.16
CA ALA A 444 9.85 -1.44 14.43
C ALA A 444 11.13 -2.29 14.35
N GLU A 445 12.21 -1.78 14.91
CA GLU A 445 13.46 -2.51 15.12
C GLU A 445 13.91 -2.30 16.57
N LEU A 446 14.61 -3.28 17.15
CA LEU A 446 15.25 -3.10 18.47
C LEU A 446 16.25 -1.95 18.41
N THR A 447 16.10 -0.97 19.30
CA THR A 447 17.01 0.20 19.37
C THR A 447 18.46 -0.21 19.63
N SER A 448 18.67 -1.31 20.36
CA SER A 448 20.00 -1.91 20.59
C SER A 448 20.70 -2.35 19.29
N ASN A 449 19.95 -2.69 18.25
CA ASN A 449 20.49 -2.98 16.92
C ASN A 449 20.78 -1.69 16.13
N VAL A 450 19.95 -0.67 16.32
CA VAL A 450 20.07 0.63 15.64
C VAL A 450 21.29 1.42 16.13
N LEU A 451 21.54 1.46 17.43
CA LEU A 451 22.59 2.27 18.05
C LEU A 451 23.98 1.60 18.06
N LYS A 452 24.15 0.43 17.43
CA LYS A 452 25.46 -0.25 17.33
C LYS A 452 26.54 0.61 16.69
N THR A 453 26.14 1.53 15.82
CA THR A 453 27.03 2.43 15.07
C THR A 453 27.17 3.82 15.69
N GLY A 454 26.62 4.04 16.89
CA GLY A 454 26.68 5.30 17.63
C GLY A 454 25.34 6.03 17.69
N VAL A 455 25.40 7.34 17.94
CA VAL A 455 24.21 8.20 18.04
C VAL A 455 23.55 8.34 16.67
N VAL A 456 22.29 7.90 16.57
CA VAL A 456 21.48 8.03 15.35
C VAL A 456 20.54 9.23 15.50
N ARG A 457 20.47 10.09 14.47
CA ARG A 457 19.54 11.22 14.42
C ARG A 457 18.28 10.87 13.65
N CYS A 458 17.18 11.55 13.94
CA CYS A 458 15.93 11.40 13.19
C CYS A 458 16.14 11.74 11.70
N CYS A 459 15.59 10.93 10.80
CA CYS A 459 15.72 11.10 9.34
C CYS A 459 14.87 12.24 8.77
N VAL A 460 14.00 12.86 9.57
CA VAL A 460 13.16 13.98 9.14
C VAL A 460 14.02 15.25 9.07
N GLY A 461 14.06 15.91 7.91
CA GLY A 461 15.07 16.94 7.61
C GLY A 461 15.08 18.16 8.55
N GLN A 462 13.92 18.56 9.09
CA GLN A 462 13.79 19.68 10.04
C GLN A 462 13.80 19.24 11.51
N CYS A 463 13.97 17.94 11.78
CA CYS A 463 13.98 17.40 13.13
C CYS A 463 15.40 17.42 13.70
N SER A 464 15.55 17.99 14.89
CA SER A 464 16.82 18.03 15.64
C SER A 464 17.02 16.83 16.56
N ASN A 465 15.94 16.08 16.85
CA ASN A 465 15.93 14.99 17.84
C ASN A 465 16.87 13.83 17.46
N ALA A 466 17.49 13.25 18.48
CA ALA A 466 18.21 11.98 18.39
C ALA A 466 17.30 10.82 18.80
N ILE A 467 17.66 9.60 18.40
CA ILE A 467 17.05 8.39 18.92
C ILE A 467 17.54 8.19 20.37
N PRO A 468 16.65 8.09 21.38
CA PRO A 468 17.05 7.91 22.77
C PRO A 468 17.75 6.58 22.99
N VAL A 469 18.77 6.57 23.85
CA VAL A 469 19.53 5.36 24.19
C VAL A 469 18.72 4.41 25.08
N ASP A 470 17.81 4.95 25.87
CA ASP A 470 16.89 4.24 26.76
C ASP A 470 15.60 3.75 26.06
N ALA A 471 15.41 4.10 24.79
CA ALA A 471 14.29 3.57 24.00
C ALA A 471 14.52 2.08 23.69
N VAL A 472 13.48 1.25 23.80
CA VAL A 472 13.58 -0.18 23.52
C VAL A 472 13.39 -0.50 22.04
N LEU A 473 12.43 0.17 21.40
CA LEU A 473 12.16 0.04 19.97
C LEU A 473 12.35 1.37 19.27
N THR A 474 12.80 1.32 18.03
CA THR A 474 12.90 2.48 17.14
C THR A 474 12.16 2.19 15.86
N MET A 475 11.35 3.15 15.39
CA MET A 475 10.69 3.01 14.09
C MET A 475 11.63 3.43 12.97
N ARG A 476 11.67 2.60 11.92
CA ARG A 476 12.40 2.85 10.68
C ARG A 476 11.42 2.99 9.54
N LYS A 477 11.57 4.06 8.77
CA LYS A 477 10.97 4.18 7.44
C LYS A 477 11.81 3.44 6.42
N LEU A 478 11.18 2.55 5.68
CA LEU A 478 11.82 1.83 4.60
C LEU A 478 12.14 2.75 3.41
N PRO A 479 13.24 2.48 2.68
CA PRO A 479 13.53 3.21 1.46
C PRO A 479 12.48 2.89 0.37
N ILE A 480 12.12 3.90 -0.41
CA ILE A 480 11.17 3.80 -1.52
C ILE A 480 11.79 4.47 -2.74
N THR A 481 11.85 3.73 -3.85
CA THR A 481 12.23 4.26 -5.16
C THR A 481 10.96 4.61 -5.93
N TYR A 482 10.79 5.87 -6.27
CA TYR A 482 9.60 6.34 -6.99
C TYR A 482 9.74 6.14 -8.50
N SER A 483 8.59 6.29 -9.19
CA SER A 483 8.46 6.30 -10.66
C SER A 483 9.52 7.11 -11.40
N ASN A 484 9.82 8.31 -10.91
CA ASN A 484 10.80 9.23 -11.48
C ASN A 484 12.26 8.89 -11.10
N ARG A 485 12.52 7.70 -10.54
CA ARG A 485 13.81 7.23 -10.03
C ARG A 485 14.40 8.07 -8.89
N LYS A 486 13.65 9.03 -8.33
CA LYS A 486 14.04 9.65 -7.06
C LYS A 486 13.86 8.62 -5.96
N GLU A 487 14.77 8.63 -5.02
CA GLU A 487 14.77 7.71 -3.90
C GLU A 487 14.49 8.46 -2.61
N ASN A 488 13.50 8.01 -1.86
CA ASN A 488 13.41 8.29 -0.44
C ASN A 488 14.26 7.24 0.27
N LYS A 489 15.40 7.64 0.81
CA LYS A 489 16.33 6.73 1.50
C LYS A 489 15.75 6.14 2.79
N GLY A 490 14.63 6.67 3.28
CA GLY A 490 14.07 6.28 4.57
C GLY A 490 15.00 6.63 5.72
N GLY A 491 14.95 5.84 6.79
CA GLY A 491 15.79 6.00 7.98
C GLY A 491 15.00 5.93 9.28
N TYR A 492 15.66 6.18 10.40
CA TYR A 492 15.07 6.05 11.74
C TYR A 492 14.36 7.33 12.18
N LEU A 493 13.24 7.19 12.89
CA LEU A 493 12.43 8.30 13.39
C LEU A 493 12.47 8.35 14.91
N CYS A 494 12.58 9.56 15.47
CA CYS A 494 12.35 9.79 16.89
C CYS A 494 10.87 9.60 17.25
N HIS A 495 10.56 9.34 18.52
CA HIS A 495 9.20 9.02 18.95
C HIS A 495 8.19 10.14 18.70
N SER A 496 8.58 11.42 18.81
CA SER A 496 7.74 12.57 18.43
C SER A 496 7.36 12.55 16.95
N CYS A 497 8.31 12.30 16.04
CA CYS A 497 8.02 12.20 14.61
C CYS A 497 7.17 10.97 14.25
N VAL A 498 7.27 9.89 15.04
CA VAL A 498 6.43 8.70 14.91
C VAL A 498 4.99 9.01 15.35
N GLU A 499 4.80 9.64 16.51
CA GLU A 499 3.50 10.05 17.05
C GLU A 499 2.73 10.94 16.05
N GLN A 500 3.41 11.93 15.46
CA GLN A 500 2.82 12.79 14.43
C GLN A 500 2.30 12.03 13.20
N ARG A 501 2.84 10.86 12.89
CA ARG A 501 2.52 10.08 11.67
C ARG A 501 1.50 8.98 11.95
N ILE A 502 1.76 8.15 12.95
CA ILE A 502 0.96 6.94 13.23
C ILE A 502 0.17 7.04 14.54
N GLY A 503 0.13 8.22 15.16
CA GLY A 503 -0.65 8.50 16.36
C GLY A 503 -0.28 7.59 17.52
N PRO A 504 -1.28 7.00 18.22
CA PRO A 504 -1.04 6.26 19.47
C PRO A 504 -0.27 4.94 19.29
N LEU A 505 -0.07 4.46 18.06
CA LEU A 505 0.84 3.34 17.79
C LEU A 505 2.29 3.67 18.17
N ALA A 506 2.66 4.96 18.27
CA ALA A 506 3.97 5.38 18.75
C ALA A 506 4.26 4.88 20.17
N PHE A 507 3.23 4.71 21.00
CA PHE A 507 3.37 4.31 22.40
C PHE A 507 3.67 2.81 22.60
N LEU A 508 3.75 2.04 21.50
CA LEU A 508 4.38 0.72 21.51
C LEU A 508 5.90 0.79 21.60
N THR A 509 6.50 1.95 21.32
CA THR A 509 7.96 2.14 21.24
C THR A 509 8.54 3.06 22.31
N ALA A 510 7.70 3.89 22.93
CA ALA A 510 8.10 4.85 23.95
C ALA A 510 6.92 5.20 24.86
N SER A 511 7.22 5.61 26.09
CA SER A 511 6.20 6.12 27.00
C SER A 511 5.71 7.51 26.56
N PRO A 512 4.49 7.91 26.94
CA PRO A 512 3.98 9.25 26.66
C PRO A 512 4.88 10.38 27.18
N GLU A 513 5.56 10.17 28.30
CA GLU A 513 6.53 11.12 28.87
C GLU A 513 7.76 11.27 27.97
N GLN A 514 8.31 10.15 27.47
CA GLN A 514 9.44 10.17 26.55
C GLN A 514 9.09 10.88 25.23
N VAL A 515 7.87 10.67 24.71
CA VAL A 515 7.41 11.36 23.49
C VAL A 515 7.24 12.85 23.72
N ARG A 516 6.60 13.25 24.83
CA ARG A 516 6.36 14.66 25.18
C ARG A 516 7.63 15.44 25.51
N ALA A 517 8.69 14.77 25.95
CA ALA A 517 9.98 15.39 26.21
C ALA A 517 10.74 15.78 24.93
N MET A 518 10.32 15.29 23.76
CA MET A 518 10.94 15.60 22.48
C MET A 518 10.28 16.80 21.79
N ASP A 519 11.07 17.58 21.08
CA ASP A 519 10.55 18.69 20.28
C ASP A 519 9.64 18.16 19.17
N ARG A 520 8.49 18.82 18.96
CA ARG A 520 7.63 18.56 17.80
C ARG A 520 8.22 19.21 16.56
N THR A 521 8.51 18.39 15.56
CA THR A 521 8.98 18.85 14.25
C THR A 521 7.86 19.53 13.47
N VAL A 522 8.16 20.68 12.85
CA VAL A 522 7.33 21.29 11.82
C VAL A 522 8.07 21.15 10.49
N GLU A 523 7.52 20.36 9.57
CA GLU A 523 8.13 20.13 8.26
C GLU A 523 7.71 21.21 7.26
N ASN A 524 8.67 21.68 6.48
CA ASN A 524 8.40 22.63 5.40
C ASN A 524 7.72 21.90 4.24
N VAL A 525 6.47 22.26 3.94
CA VAL A 525 5.76 21.74 2.77
C VAL A 525 6.22 22.47 1.52
N VAL A 526 7.14 21.86 0.75
CA VAL A 526 7.60 22.40 -0.53
C VAL A 526 6.64 21.97 -1.63
N LEU A 527 5.79 22.89 -2.05
CA LEU A 527 4.93 22.71 -3.21
C LEU A 527 5.67 23.05 -4.51
N PRO A 528 5.44 22.33 -5.62
CA PRO A 528 5.83 22.77 -6.94
C PRO A 528 5.35 24.20 -7.20
N ARG A 529 6.18 25.06 -7.83
CA ARG A 529 5.88 26.51 -8.00
C ARG A 529 4.49 26.80 -8.59
N HIS A 530 4.02 25.97 -9.52
CA HIS A 530 2.71 26.14 -10.15
C HIS A 530 1.55 25.80 -9.19
N GLU A 531 1.71 24.80 -8.34
CA GLU A 531 0.75 24.46 -7.28
C GLU A 531 0.81 25.51 -6.16
N ALA A 532 2.01 25.93 -5.76
CA ALA A 532 2.19 26.98 -4.75
C ALA A 532 1.48 28.29 -5.15
N LEU A 533 1.55 28.68 -6.42
CA LEU A 533 0.84 29.86 -6.95
C LEU A 533 -0.68 29.69 -6.89
N LEU A 534 -1.21 28.49 -7.15
CA LEU A 534 -2.65 28.21 -7.06
C LEU A 534 -3.15 28.29 -5.60
N PHE A 535 -2.36 27.84 -4.63
CA PHE A 535 -2.70 27.91 -3.20
C PHE A 535 -2.41 29.27 -2.54
N LEU A 536 -1.78 30.21 -3.24
CA LEU A 536 -1.58 31.59 -2.77
C LEU A 536 -2.66 32.57 -3.29
N VAL A 537 -3.42 32.17 -4.31
CA VAL A 537 -4.43 33.02 -4.98
C VAL A 537 -5.84 32.75 -4.43
N PHE A 538 -6.02 31.71 -3.63
CA PHE A 538 -7.22 31.40 -2.85
C PHE A 538 -6.87 31.33 -1.37
#